data_AF-A0A2R9SPS1-F1
#
_entry.id   AF-A0A2R9SPS1-F1
#
_cell.length_a   1.000
_cell.length_b   1.000
_cell.length_c   1.000
_cell.angle_alpha   90.00
_cell.angle_beta   90.00
_cell.angle_gamma   90.00
#
_symmetry.space_group_name_H-M   'P 1'
#
loop_
_entity.id
_entity.type
_entity.pdbx_description
1 polymer ?
#
loop_
_entity_poly.entity_id
_entity_poly.type
_entity_poly.pdbx_seq_one_letter_code
_entity_poly.pdbx_strand_id
1 'polypeptide(L)' 'MLAELLVQAQQQDDREATLRILECFTPKLKSSLLQVPAEHREDLQQELYVKMIEVIQTFDTSDFKKN' A
#
# COMPACT_ATOMS: atom_id res chain seq x y z
N MET A 1 -9.02 -9.97 -6.39
CA MET A 1 -7.55 -10.09 -6.60
C MET A 1 -6.87 -8.76 -6.32
N LEU A 2 -5.56 -8.71 -6.03
CA LEU A 2 -4.86 -7.45 -5.69
C LEU A 2 -4.99 -6.38 -6.79
N ALA A 3 -4.97 -6.78 -8.07
CA ALA A 3 -5.18 -5.89 -9.20
C ALA A 3 -6.58 -5.24 -9.20
N GLU A 4 -7.63 -5.99 -8.83
CA GLU A 4 -8.99 -5.46 -8.71
C GLU A 4 -9.09 -4.48 -7.53
N LEU A 5 -8.49 -4.81 -6.39
CA LEU A 5 -8.42 -3.90 -5.23
C LEU A 5 -7.69 -2.60 -5.59
N LEU A 6 -6.64 -2.67 -6.41
CA LEU A 6 -5.89 -1.50 -6.85
C LEU A 6 -6.75 -0.59 -7.76
N VAL A 7 -7.50 -1.18 -8.69
CA VAL A 7 -8.46 -0.42 -9.51
C VAL A 7 -9.56 0.19 -8.64
N GLN A 8 -10.09 -0.56 -7.66
CA GLN A 8 -11.10 -0.08 -6.72
C GLN A 8 -10.59 1.06 -5.85
N ALA A 9 -9.38 0.94 -5.28
CA ALA A 9 -8.77 1.98 -4.45
C ALA A 9 -8.61 3.31 -5.20
N GLN A 10 -8.31 3.26 -6.50
CA GLN A 10 -8.24 4.45 -7.34
C GLN A 10 -9.62 4.99 -7.77
N GLN A 11 -10.64 4.13 -7.82
CA GLN A 11 -12.01 4.55 -8.13
C GLN A 11 -12.64 5.18 -6.88
N GLN A 12 -13.01 6.45 -6.98
CA GLN A 12 -13.67 7.20 -5.89
C GLN A 12 -12.86 7.36 -4.60
N ASP A 13 -11.54 7.14 -4.65
CA ASP A 13 -10.65 7.21 -3.47
C ASP A 13 -11.13 6.25 -2.35
N ASP A 14 -11.44 5.00 -2.74
CA ASP A 14 -11.96 3.98 -1.82
C ASP A 14 -10.91 3.63 -0.75
N ARG A 15 -11.17 4.16 0.45
CA ARG A 15 -10.33 4.00 1.63
C ARG A 15 -10.30 2.57 2.15
N GLU A 16 -11.40 1.82 1.99
CA GLU A 16 -11.50 0.43 2.44
C GLU A 16 -10.66 -0.46 1.52
N ALA A 17 -10.73 -0.24 0.21
CA ALA A 17 -9.86 -0.94 -0.74
C ALA A 17 -8.38 -0.62 -0.49
N THR A 18 -8.05 0.64 -0.22
CA THR A 18 -6.68 1.07 0.16
C THR A 18 -6.21 0.37 1.43
N LEU A 19 -7.03 0.34 2.49
CA LEU A 19 -6.72 -0.36 3.74
C LEU A 19 -6.43 -1.84 3.52
N ARG A 20 -7.27 -2.53 2.75
CA ARG A 20 -7.06 -3.97 2.43
C ARG A 20 -5.74 -4.22 1.71
N ILE A 21 -5.35 -3.32 0.80
CA ILE A 21 -4.03 -3.41 0.15
C ILE A 21 -2.93 -3.26 1.20
N LEU A 22 -2.99 -2.24 2.06
CA LEU A 22 -1.99 -2.03 3.13
C LEU A 22 -1.89 -3.22 4.09
N GLU A 23 -3.01 -3.82 4.48
CA GLU A 23 -3.06 -5.01 5.33
C GLU A 23 -2.37 -6.21 4.67
N CYS A 24 -2.54 -6.40 3.36
CA CYS A 24 -1.87 -7.47 2.62
C CYS A 24 -0.34 -7.37 2.67
N PHE A 25 0.21 -6.14 2.71
CA PHE A 25 1.65 -5.90 2.77
C PHE A 25 2.20 -5.76 4.20
N THR A 26 1.35 -5.50 5.19
CA THR A 26 1.75 -5.28 6.58
C THR A 26 2.65 -6.39 7.16
N PRO A 27 2.41 -7.70 6.93
CA PRO A 27 3.29 -8.76 7.42
C PRO A 27 4.72 -8.66 6.86
N LYS A 28 4.84 -8.33 5.56
CA LYS A 28 6.13 -8.17 4.89
C LYS A 28 6.85 -6.92 5.39
N LEU A 29 6.11 -5.82 5.53
CA LEU A 29 6.61 -4.54 6.01
C LEU A 29 7.16 -4.66 7.44
N LYS A 30 6.41 -5.29 8.35
CA LYS A 30 6.84 -5.58 9.72
C LYS A 30 8.11 -6.44 9.77
N SER A 31 8.20 -7.47 8.93
CA SER A 31 9.38 -8.33 8.84
C SER A 31 10.61 -7.54 8.36
N SER A 32 10.47 -6.72 7.33
CA SER A 32 11.54 -5.87 6.81
C SER A 32 12.02 -4.81 7.81
N LEU A 33 11.10 -4.20 8.57
CA LEU A 33 11.44 -3.19 9.58
C LEU A 33 12.33 -3.72 10.71
N LEU A 34 12.37 -5.04 10.94
CA LEU A 34 13.29 -5.63 11.92
C LEU A 34 14.77 -5.42 11.55
N GLN A 35 15.08 -5.14 10.29
CA GLN A 35 16.43 -4.86 9.79
C GLN A 35 16.90 -3.42 10.12
N VAL A 36 16.01 -2.58 10.63
CA VAL A 36 16.26 -1.17 10.95
C VAL A 36 16.49 -1.02 12.47
N PRO A 37 17.36 -0.11 12.94
CA PRO A 37 17.51 0.19 14.36
C PRO A 37 16.17 0.55 15.01
N ALA A 38 15.93 0.05 16.23
CA ALA A 38 14.63 0.13 16.90
C ALA A 38 14.09 1.57 17.01
N GLU A 39 14.98 2.53 17.30
CA GLU A 39 14.70 3.96 17.39
C GLU A 39 14.20 4.61 16.10
N HIS A 40 14.42 4.00 14.93
CA HIS A 40 13.96 4.53 13.64
C HIS A 40 12.79 3.75 13.04
N ARG A 41 12.36 2.64 13.66
CA ARG A 41 11.37 1.73 13.06
C ARG A 41 10.00 2.37 12.91
N GLU A 42 9.56 3.09 13.94
CA GLU A 42 8.22 3.71 13.95
C GLU A 42 8.11 4.81 12.91
N ASP A 43 9.09 5.71 12.86
CA ASP A 43 9.13 6.81 11.88
C ASP A 43 9.17 6.25 10.45
N LEU A 44 10.06 5.28 10.19
CA LEU A 44 10.15 4.66 8.87
C LEU A 44 8.88 3.88 8.51
N GLN A 45 8.24 3.22 9.48
CA GLN A 45 6.98 2.53 9.24
C GLN A 45 5.90 3.51 8.76
N GLN A 46 5.79 4.67 9.40
CA GLN A 46 4.83 5.70 9.00
C GLN A 46 5.13 6.23 7.60
N GLU A 47 6.39 6.54 7.31
CA GLU A 47 6.81 7.01 5.97
C GLU A 47 6.49 5.98 4.89
N LEU A 48 6.76 4.70 5.15
CA LEU A 48 6.43 3.61 4.23
C LEU A 48 4.91 3.52 3.98
N TYR A 49 4.07 3.68 5.00
CA TYR A 49 2.61 3.70 4.79
C TYR A 49 2.16 4.89 3.93
N VAL A 50 2.70 6.09 4.18
CA VAL A 50 2.41 7.27 3.35
C VAL A 50 2.81 7.01 1.90
N LYS A 51 4.03 6.50 1.67
CA LYS A 51 4.54 6.17 0.34
C LYS A 51 3.69 5.10 -0.35
N MET A 52 3.21 4.10 0.39
CA MET A 52 2.32 3.09 -0.17
C MET A 52 0.99 3.68 -0.62
N ILE A 53 0.39 4.59 0.15
CA ILE A 53 -0.85 5.27 -0.24
C ILE A 53 -0.63 6.09 -1.51
N GLU A 54 0.45 6.86 -1.57
CA GLU A 54 0.84 7.63 -2.77
C GLU A 54 1.00 6.72 -4.00
N VAL A 55 1.69 5.59 -3.84
CA VAL A 55 1.90 4.61 -4.93
C VAL A 55 0.57 4.00 -5.36
N ILE A 56 -0.31 3.61 -4.43
CA ILE A 56 -1.64 3.05 -4.75
C ILE A 56 -2.44 4.03 -5.62
N GLN A 57 -2.41 5.32 -5.28
CA GLN A 57 -3.14 6.36 -6.03
C GLN A 57 -2.52 6.67 -7.40
N THR A 58 -1.20 6.56 -7.54
CA THR A 58 -0.47 6.97 -8.76
C THR A 58 -0.09 5.82 -9.69
N PHE A 59 -0.26 4.57 -9.26
CA PHE A 59 0.09 3.39 -10.05
C PHE A 59 -0.69 3.34 -11.36
N ASP A 60 -0.01 3.09 -12.48
CA ASP A 60 -0.69 2.95 -13.77
C ASP A 60 -1.54 1.67 -13.81
N THR A 61 -2.85 1.85 -13.88
CA THR A 61 -3.82 0.75 -13.94
C THR A 61 -4.42 0.53 -15.33
N SER A 62 -3.86 1.15 -16.36
CA SER A 62 -4.38 1.07 -17.74
C SER A 62 -4.50 -0.36 -18.25
N ASP A 63 -3.62 -1.25 -17.82
CA ASP A 63 -3.64 -2.67 -18.22
C ASP A 63 -4.72 -3.48 -17.50
N PHE A 64 -5.19 -3.04 -16.33
CA PHE A 64 -6.24 -3.75 -15.55
C PHE A 64 -7.64 -3.23 -15.84
N LYS A 65 -7.77 -2.04 -16.45
CA LYS A 65 -9.06 -1.41 -16.82
C LYS A 65 -9.60 -1.84 -18.19
N LYS A 66 -8.87 -2.70 -18.93
CA LYS A 66 -9.20 -3.10 -20.31
C LYS A 66 -10.24 -4.24 -20.46
N ASN A 67 -11.00 -4.56 -19.42
CA ASN A 67 -12.08 -5.56 -19.50
C ASN A 67 -13.45 -4.93 -19.28
#